data_AF-A0A9P4U869-F1
#
_entry.id   AF-A0A9P4U869-F1
#
_cell.length_a   1.000
_cell.length_b   1.000
_cell.length_c   1.000
_cell.angle_alpha   90.00
_cell.angle_beta   90.00
_cell.angle_gamma   90.00
#
_symmetry.space_group_name_H-M   'P 1'
#
loop_
_entity.id
_entity.type
_entity.pdbx_description
1 polymer ?
#
loop_
_entity_poly.entity_id
_entity_poly.type
_entity_poly.pdbx_seq_one_letter_code
_entity_poly.pdbx_strand_id
1 'polypeptide(L)'
;MVARPILGLVALFLLAGGLLLHWFLVLSGGVNSSPENQFYFLEASTKGIANARNPSRWTFWAICGVDGSDHNANCGSPVPALPFDPPRNFGTQNNIPESFIGTHINYYLSRVMFAGYLVAFFFAHIALVTGLLALFSRLGGYLSALTTFVAMFFQVLGAALMTAWVVRGRNAWRSSGFDSHIGTKLMGFAWATFVCYFLASILFCIGGTIGRESSGSSRMSRKRSTRSSRSRGSFLDTESQSRVKDNYS
;
A
#
# COMPACT_ATOMS: atom_id res chain seq x y z
N MET A 1 29.25 0.03 11.31
CA MET A 1 28.77 -0.55 10.03
C MET A 1 27.63 -1.58 10.20
N VAL A 2 27.06 -1.76 11.40
CA VAL A 2 26.05 -2.79 11.70
C VAL A 2 24.59 -2.27 11.65
N ALA A 3 24.38 -0.95 11.75
CA ALA A 3 23.04 -0.37 11.83
C ALA A 3 22.18 -0.55 10.56
N ARG A 4 22.79 -0.49 9.36
CA ARG A 4 22.03 -0.59 8.09
C ARG A 4 21.38 -1.96 7.86
N PRO A 5 22.09 -3.11 7.94
CA PRO A 5 21.47 -4.41 7.73
C PRO A 5 20.40 -4.72 8.79
N ILE A 6 20.59 -4.26 10.04
CA ILE A 6 19.58 -4.41 11.10
C ILE A 6 18.31 -3.64 10.73
N LEU A 7 18.42 -2.36 10.34
CA LEU A 7 17.27 -1.55 9.94
C LEU A 7 16.53 -2.15 8.74
N GLY A 8 17.27 -2.66 7.74
CA GLY A 8 16.70 -3.35 6.58
C GLY A 8 15.98 -4.64 6.97
N LEU A 9 16.54 -5.43 7.88
CA LEU A 9 15.92 -6.67 8.36
C LEU A 9 14.64 -6.39 9.16
N VAL A 10 14.65 -5.39 10.04
CA VAL A 10 13.45 -4.97 10.78
C VAL A 10 12.37 -4.45 9.82
N ALA A 11 12.76 -3.65 8.82
CA ALA A 11 11.83 -3.18 7.80
C ALA A 11 11.20 -4.33 7.01
N LEU A 12 12.00 -5.33 6.62
CA LEU A 12 11.54 -6.54 5.95
C LEU A 12 10.60 -7.37 6.82
N PHE A 13 10.91 -7.53 8.10
CA PHE A 13 10.05 -8.24 9.04
C PHE A 13 8.68 -7.56 9.17
N LEU A 14 8.66 -6.23 9.33
CA LEU A 14 7.42 -5.45 9.37
C LEU A 14 6.65 -5.55 8.05
N LEU A 15 7.33 -5.44 6.91
CA LEU A 15 6.71 -5.56 5.59
C LEU A 15 6.10 -6.95 5.38
N ALA A 16 6.82 -8.01 5.73
CA ALA A 16 6.34 -9.39 5.63
C ALA A 16 5.15 -9.66 6.57
N GLY A 17 5.20 -9.16 7.81
CA GLY A 17 4.10 -9.23 8.76
C GLY A 17 2.86 -8.49 8.27
N GLY A 18 3.02 -7.27 7.76
CA GLY A 18 1.94 -6.51 7.13
C GLY A 18 1.37 -7.22 5.91
N LEU A 19 2.22 -7.82 5.08
CA LEU A 19 1.79 -8.56 3.89
C LEU A 19 0.97 -9.80 4.25
N LEU A 20 1.34 -10.52 5.32
CA LEU A 20 0.55 -11.64 5.84
C LEU A 20 -0.85 -11.19 6.27
N LEU A 21 -0.96 -10.07 7.00
CA LEU A 21 -2.26 -9.50 7.36
C LEU A 21 -3.05 -9.05 6.12
N HIS A 22 -2.37 -8.56 5.09
CA HIS A 22 -2.97 -8.21 3.82
C HIS A 22 -3.51 -9.44 3.09
N TRP A 23 -2.80 -10.57 3.13
CA TRP A 23 -3.32 -11.85 2.62
C TRP A 23 -4.65 -12.21 3.29
N PHE A 24 -4.75 -12.06 4.61
CA PHE A 24 -6.00 -12.33 5.32
C PHE A 24 -7.14 -11.37 4.94
N LEU A 25 -6.83 -10.11 4.62
CA LEU A 25 -7.82 -9.20 4.07
C LEU A 25 -8.33 -9.73 2.73
N VAL A 26 -7.41 -9.91 1.77
CA VAL A 26 -7.74 -10.23 0.37
C VAL A 26 -8.39 -11.60 0.21
N LEU A 27 -8.05 -12.60 1.02
CA LEU A 27 -8.63 -13.95 0.93
C LEU A 27 -10.00 -14.10 1.61
N SER A 28 -10.44 -13.10 2.37
CA SER A 28 -11.67 -13.20 3.17
C SER A 28 -12.90 -13.65 2.36
N GLY A 29 -13.47 -14.78 2.79
CA GLY A 29 -14.64 -15.44 2.18
C GLY A 29 -14.41 -16.09 0.81
N GLY A 30 -13.16 -16.13 0.33
CA GLY A 30 -12.75 -17.03 -0.75
C GLY A 30 -12.35 -18.42 -0.23
N VAL A 31 -11.96 -18.50 1.04
CA VAL A 31 -11.56 -19.74 1.74
C VAL A 31 -12.48 -19.99 2.93
N ASN A 32 -13.03 -21.20 3.00
CA ASN A 32 -14.01 -21.59 4.03
C ASN A 32 -13.40 -22.43 5.18
N SER A 33 -12.07 -22.41 5.33
CA SER A 33 -11.34 -23.12 6.39
C SER A 33 -10.68 -22.14 7.36
N SER A 34 -10.30 -22.62 8.54
CA SER A 34 -9.54 -21.83 9.52
C SER A 34 -8.17 -21.42 8.94
N PRO A 35 -7.70 -20.18 9.19
CA PRO A 35 -8.30 -19.12 10.01
C PRO A 35 -9.28 -18.17 9.26
N GLU A 36 -9.37 -18.26 7.94
CA GLU A 36 -10.16 -17.34 7.09
C GLU A 36 -11.65 -17.34 7.37
N ASN A 37 -12.18 -18.47 7.81
CA ASN A 37 -13.59 -18.58 8.21
C ASN A 37 -13.95 -17.70 9.40
N GLN A 38 -13.01 -17.02 10.07
CA GLN A 38 -13.29 -16.11 11.18
C GLN A 38 -13.33 -14.64 10.76
N PHE A 39 -13.06 -14.33 9.49
CA PHE A 39 -12.79 -12.98 9.03
C PHE A 39 -13.94 -12.45 8.18
N TYR A 40 -14.44 -11.28 8.55
CA TYR A 40 -15.50 -10.57 7.83
C TYR A 40 -15.34 -9.06 8.07
N PHE A 41 -15.99 -8.24 7.26
CA PHE A 41 -15.96 -6.78 7.40
C PHE A 41 -17.13 -6.27 8.25
N LEU A 42 -18.32 -6.76 7.96
CA LEU A 42 -19.56 -6.38 8.60
C LEU A 42 -20.44 -7.60 8.76
N GLU A 43 -21.11 -7.71 9.90
CA GLU A 43 -22.19 -8.64 10.16
C GLU A 43 -23.47 -7.84 10.40
N ALA A 44 -24.60 -8.32 9.88
CA ALA A 44 -25.91 -7.81 10.24
C ALA A 44 -26.92 -8.95 10.35
N SER A 45 -27.84 -8.83 11.30
CA SER A 45 -29.07 -9.60 11.32
C SER A 45 -29.90 -9.21 10.10
N THR A 46 -30.31 -10.20 9.32
CA THR A 46 -31.13 -10.02 8.11
C THR A 46 -32.43 -10.82 8.22
N LYS A 47 -32.91 -10.99 9.46
CA LYS A 47 -34.16 -11.68 9.75
C LYS A 47 -35.32 -11.02 8.99
N GLY A 48 -36.07 -11.82 8.24
CA GLY A 48 -37.21 -11.32 7.46
C GLY A 48 -36.86 -10.73 6.08
N ILE A 49 -35.58 -10.79 5.66
CA ILE A 49 -35.16 -10.44 4.30
C ILE A 49 -35.09 -11.72 3.47
N ALA A 50 -35.83 -11.77 2.36
CA ALA A 50 -35.79 -12.90 1.44
C ALA A 50 -34.38 -13.06 0.82
N ASN A 51 -33.96 -14.31 0.59
CA ASN A 51 -32.65 -14.67 0.00
C ASN A 51 -31.40 -14.27 0.83
N ALA A 52 -31.58 -13.74 2.05
CA ALA A 52 -30.49 -13.42 2.94
C ALA A 52 -30.11 -14.61 3.85
N ARG A 53 -28.83 -14.74 4.20
CA ARG A 53 -28.39 -15.64 5.28
C ARG A 53 -28.52 -14.88 6.59
N ASN A 54 -29.04 -15.47 7.66
CA ASN A 54 -29.19 -14.74 8.92
C ASN A 54 -28.33 -15.37 10.03
N PRO A 55 -27.37 -14.63 10.62
CA PRO A 55 -26.91 -13.29 10.21
C PRO A 55 -26.13 -13.34 8.88
N SER A 56 -26.02 -12.20 8.18
CA SER A 56 -25.22 -12.06 6.96
C SER A 56 -23.88 -11.41 7.30
N ARG A 57 -22.78 -12.04 6.90
CA ARG A 57 -21.41 -11.53 6.98
C ARG A 57 -20.88 -11.20 5.60
N TRP A 58 -20.44 -9.96 5.41
CA TRP A 58 -19.82 -9.50 4.17
C TRP A 58 -18.30 -9.67 4.23
N THR A 59 -17.76 -10.31 3.19
CA THR A 59 -16.32 -10.51 2.94
C THR A 59 -15.98 -9.98 1.54
N PHE A 60 -14.73 -10.15 1.05
CA PHE A 60 -14.40 -9.69 -0.31
C PHE A 60 -15.00 -10.53 -1.42
N TRP A 61 -15.16 -11.83 -1.18
CA TRP A 61 -15.56 -12.77 -2.22
C TRP A 61 -16.99 -13.28 -2.03
N ALA A 62 -17.48 -13.37 -0.80
CA ALA A 62 -18.78 -13.97 -0.54
C ALA A 62 -19.57 -13.26 0.57
N ILE A 63 -20.88 -13.51 0.57
CA ILE A 63 -21.74 -13.27 1.73
C ILE A 63 -21.93 -14.60 2.42
N CYS A 64 -21.57 -14.67 3.69
CA CYS A 64 -21.62 -15.87 4.50
C CYS A 64 -22.70 -15.75 5.59
N GLY A 65 -23.24 -16.90 5.99
CA GLY A 65 -23.93 -17.05 7.26
C GLY A 65 -22.93 -17.34 8.39
N VAL A 66 -23.46 -17.76 9.53
CA VAL A 66 -22.68 -18.11 10.73
C VAL A 66 -23.03 -19.51 11.19
N ASP A 67 -22.04 -20.30 11.61
CA ASP A 67 -22.23 -21.63 12.21
C ASP A 67 -22.38 -21.58 13.75
N GLY A 68 -22.53 -22.74 14.38
CA GLY A 68 -22.64 -22.85 15.84
C GLY A 68 -21.37 -22.48 16.62
N SER A 69 -20.24 -22.25 15.94
CA SER A 69 -18.95 -21.85 16.52
C SER A 69 -18.58 -20.41 16.19
N ASP A 70 -19.54 -19.59 15.75
CA ASP A 70 -19.34 -18.19 15.37
C ASP A 70 -18.40 -17.99 14.17
N HIS A 71 -18.29 -18.98 13.28
CA HIS A 71 -17.50 -18.90 12.06
C HIS A 71 -18.38 -18.70 10.82
N ASN A 72 -17.80 -18.08 9.80
CA ASN A 72 -18.37 -17.97 8.46
C ASN A 72 -18.71 -19.36 7.93
N ALA A 73 -19.98 -19.57 7.60
CA ALA A 73 -20.48 -20.81 7.03
C ALA A 73 -21.59 -20.51 6.01
N ASN A 74 -21.98 -21.51 5.22
CA ASN A 74 -23.05 -21.37 4.23
C ASN A 74 -22.83 -20.17 3.28
N CYS A 75 -21.57 -19.93 2.90
CA CYS A 75 -21.19 -18.86 2.00
C CYS A 75 -21.81 -19.04 0.61
N GLY A 76 -22.24 -17.94 0.00
CA GLY A 76 -22.58 -17.93 -1.41
C GLY A 76 -21.35 -18.19 -2.31
N SER A 77 -21.60 -18.38 -3.60
CA SER A 77 -20.52 -18.52 -4.57
C SER A 77 -19.58 -17.31 -4.55
N PRO A 78 -18.25 -17.50 -4.56
CA PRO A 78 -17.29 -16.41 -4.67
C PRO A 78 -17.53 -15.55 -5.92
N VAL A 79 -17.61 -14.24 -5.73
CA VAL A 79 -17.75 -13.24 -6.80
C VAL A 79 -16.59 -12.25 -6.71
N PRO A 80 -15.91 -11.95 -7.82
CA PRO A 80 -14.84 -10.97 -7.81
C PRO A 80 -15.36 -9.56 -7.47
N ALA A 81 -14.69 -8.90 -6.53
CA ALA A 81 -15.02 -7.56 -6.08
C ALA A 81 -16.50 -7.44 -5.65
N LEU A 82 -16.95 -8.33 -4.76
CA LEU A 82 -18.29 -8.33 -4.19
C LEU A 82 -18.58 -6.95 -3.56
N PRO A 83 -19.53 -6.17 -4.10
CA PRO A 83 -19.88 -4.89 -3.53
C PRO A 83 -20.74 -5.06 -2.28
N PHE A 84 -20.57 -4.16 -1.32
CA PHE A 84 -21.53 -3.96 -0.25
C PHE A 84 -22.71 -3.13 -0.77
N ASP A 85 -23.79 -3.82 -1.14
CA ASP A 85 -25.00 -3.25 -1.71
C ASP A 85 -26.20 -4.17 -1.40
N PRO A 86 -26.80 -4.07 -0.20
CA PRO A 86 -27.79 -5.03 0.28
C PRO A 86 -28.96 -5.29 -0.69
N PRO A 87 -29.57 -4.27 -1.35
CA PRO A 87 -30.61 -4.51 -2.36
C PRO A 87 -30.16 -5.41 -3.50
N ARG A 88 -28.96 -5.17 -4.04
CA ARG A 88 -28.38 -6.00 -5.10
C ARG A 88 -27.91 -7.36 -4.59
N ASN A 89 -27.39 -7.42 -3.38
CA ASN A 89 -26.89 -8.64 -2.76
C ASN A 89 -28.02 -9.65 -2.50
N PHE A 90 -29.20 -9.19 -2.10
CA PHE A 90 -30.35 -10.06 -1.78
C PHE A 90 -31.40 -10.13 -2.90
N GLY A 91 -31.33 -9.26 -3.91
CA GLY A 91 -32.28 -9.24 -5.02
C GLY A 91 -33.68 -8.78 -4.61
N THR A 92 -33.79 -8.00 -3.54
CA THR A 92 -35.05 -7.47 -3.02
C THR A 92 -34.81 -6.09 -2.43
N GLN A 93 -35.87 -5.31 -2.27
CA GLN A 93 -35.85 -4.06 -1.49
C GLN A 93 -36.69 -4.17 -0.22
N ASN A 94 -37.42 -5.29 -0.06
CA ASN A 94 -38.31 -5.50 1.06
C ASN A 94 -37.51 -5.77 2.34
N ASN A 95 -37.87 -5.08 3.43
CA ASN A 95 -37.22 -5.19 4.75
C ASN A 95 -35.73 -4.81 4.75
N ILE A 96 -35.23 -4.12 3.72
CA ILE A 96 -33.89 -3.55 3.70
C ILE A 96 -33.97 -2.10 4.22
N PRO A 97 -33.01 -1.64 5.05
CA PRO A 97 -32.95 -0.25 5.48
C PRO A 97 -33.02 0.72 4.30
N GLU A 98 -33.93 1.70 4.36
CA GLU A 98 -34.16 2.68 3.28
C GLU A 98 -32.90 3.45 2.89
N SER A 99 -31.97 3.64 3.83
CA SER A 99 -30.67 4.27 3.58
C SER A 99 -29.79 3.57 2.53
N PHE A 100 -30.09 2.31 2.19
CA PHE A 100 -29.43 1.55 1.12
C PHE A 100 -30.17 1.63 -0.20
N ILE A 101 -31.44 2.06 -0.21
CA ILE A 101 -32.29 2.10 -1.39
C ILE A 101 -32.06 3.42 -2.13
N GLY A 102 -31.96 3.36 -3.46
CA GLY A 102 -31.77 4.56 -4.29
C GLY A 102 -30.39 5.23 -4.18
N THR A 103 -29.40 4.58 -3.55
CA THR A 103 -28.03 5.09 -3.46
C THR A 103 -27.00 4.05 -3.88
N HIS A 104 -25.90 4.50 -4.48
CA HIS A 104 -24.79 3.65 -4.92
C HIS A 104 -23.50 3.90 -4.13
N ILE A 105 -23.54 4.70 -3.06
CA ILE A 105 -22.35 5.10 -2.32
C ILE A 105 -21.60 3.92 -1.71
N ASN A 106 -22.32 2.99 -1.06
CA ASN A 106 -21.73 1.81 -0.45
C ASN A 106 -21.16 0.84 -1.49
N TYR A 107 -21.83 0.75 -2.65
CA TYR A 107 -21.33 0.01 -3.81
C TYR A 107 -19.98 0.56 -4.28
N TYR A 108 -19.86 1.88 -4.48
CA TYR A 108 -18.59 2.46 -4.93
C TYR A 108 -17.50 2.41 -3.85
N LEU A 109 -17.82 2.72 -2.59
CA LEU A 109 -16.84 2.68 -1.50
C LEU A 109 -16.20 1.29 -1.37
N SER A 110 -17.02 0.23 -1.37
CA SER A 110 -16.55 -1.15 -1.23
C SER A 110 -15.76 -1.64 -2.46
N ARG A 111 -16.16 -1.30 -3.69
CA ARG A 111 -15.40 -1.70 -4.89
C ARG A 111 -14.10 -0.93 -5.07
N VAL A 112 -14.10 0.37 -4.81
CA VAL A 112 -12.86 1.19 -4.86
C VAL A 112 -11.89 0.74 -3.77
N MET A 113 -12.40 0.40 -2.58
CA MET A 113 -11.60 -0.22 -1.53
C MET A 113 -10.92 -1.51 -2.01
N PHE A 114 -11.66 -2.43 -2.62
CA PHE A 114 -11.10 -3.69 -3.13
C PHE A 114 -9.98 -3.43 -4.14
N ALA A 115 -10.21 -2.53 -5.11
CA ALA A 115 -9.18 -2.17 -6.08
C ALA A 115 -7.94 -1.55 -5.41
N GLY A 116 -8.13 -0.66 -4.44
CA GLY A 116 -7.05 -0.07 -3.66
C GLY A 116 -6.21 -1.12 -2.93
N TYR A 117 -6.85 -2.10 -2.28
CA TYR A 117 -6.13 -3.19 -1.64
C TYR A 117 -5.36 -4.06 -2.64
N LEU A 118 -5.91 -4.39 -3.81
CA LEU A 118 -5.17 -5.16 -4.82
C LEU A 118 -3.92 -4.43 -5.32
N VAL A 119 -4.01 -3.11 -5.53
CA VAL A 119 -2.83 -2.31 -5.92
C VAL A 119 -1.80 -2.30 -4.79
N ALA A 120 -2.23 -2.05 -3.55
CA ALA A 120 -1.35 -2.10 -2.38
C ALA A 120 -0.67 -3.46 -2.23
N PHE A 121 -1.41 -4.54 -2.41
CA PHE A 121 -0.95 -5.92 -2.33
C PHE A 121 0.13 -6.22 -3.37
N PHE A 122 -0.08 -5.82 -4.63
CA PHE A 122 0.90 -5.99 -5.69
C PHE A 122 2.21 -5.27 -5.39
N PHE A 123 2.14 -3.98 -5.02
CA PHE A 123 3.34 -3.21 -4.70
C PHE A 123 4.03 -3.70 -3.43
N ALA A 124 3.30 -4.24 -2.46
CA ALA A 124 3.90 -4.83 -1.26
C ALA A 124 4.70 -6.12 -1.57
N HIS A 125 4.26 -6.95 -2.52
CA HIS A 125 5.06 -8.09 -2.98
C HIS A 125 6.34 -7.65 -3.68
N ILE A 126 6.26 -6.65 -4.56
CA ILE A 126 7.45 -6.07 -5.19
C ILE A 126 8.38 -5.48 -4.14
N ALA A 127 7.84 -4.76 -3.16
CA ALA A 127 8.60 -4.21 -2.04
C ALA A 127 9.30 -5.30 -1.23
N LEU A 128 8.68 -6.46 -1.02
CA LEU A 128 9.29 -7.56 -0.30
C LEU A 128 10.48 -8.14 -1.07
N VAL A 129 10.31 -8.42 -2.36
CA VAL A 129 11.37 -8.95 -3.23
C VAL A 129 12.52 -7.95 -3.37
N THR A 130 12.20 -6.68 -3.62
CA THR A 130 13.21 -5.62 -3.73
C THR A 130 13.90 -5.32 -2.39
N GLY A 131 13.18 -5.46 -1.27
CA GLY A 131 13.71 -5.30 0.08
C GLY A 131 14.77 -6.35 0.43
N LEU A 132 14.61 -7.58 -0.06
CA LEU A 132 15.64 -8.62 0.07
C LEU A 132 16.93 -8.22 -0.67
N LEU A 133 16.78 -7.61 -1.87
CA LEU A 133 17.93 -7.07 -2.62
C LEU A 133 18.55 -5.86 -1.93
N ALA A 134 17.79 -5.09 -1.15
CA ALA A 134 18.27 -3.93 -0.41
C ALA A 134 19.31 -4.29 0.67
N LEU A 135 19.30 -5.53 1.18
CA LEU A 135 20.30 -6.02 2.12
C LEU A 135 21.72 -6.02 1.50
N PHE A 136 21.81 -6.18 0.19
CA PHE A 136 23.07 -6.29 -0.55
C PHE A 136 23.36 -5.08 -1.46
N SER A 137 22.35 -4.24 -1.75
CA SER A 137 22.46 -3.14 -2.72
C SER A 137 21.79 -1.83 -2.27
N ARG A 138 22.50 -0.71 -2.46
CA ARG A 138 21.96 0.64 -2.22
C ARG A 138 20.78 0.98 -3.13
N LEU A 139 20.81 0.51 -4.39
CA LEU A 139 19.72 0.74 -5.35
C LEU A 139 18.45 0.00 -4.90
N GLY A 140 18.62 -1.20 -4.34
CA GLY A 140 17.53 -1.96 -3.73
C GLY A 140 16.83 -1.18 -2.63
N GLY A 141 17.58 -0.48 -1.77
CA GLY A 141 17.02 0.35 -0.70
C GLY A 141 16.06 1.45 -1.18
N TYR A 142 16.45 2.22 -2.20
CA TYR A 142 15.58 3.28 -2.76
C TYR A 142 14.35 2.71 -3.47
N LEU A 143 14.52 1.62 -4.23
CA LEU A 143 13.41 0.98 -4.92
C LEU A 143 12.41 0.37 -3.93
N SER A 144 12.91 -0.25 -2.86
CA SER A 144 12.08 -0.81 -1.78
C SER A 144 11.31 0.28 -1.04
N ALA A 145 11.96 1.42 -0.74
CA ALA A 145 11.31 2.55 -0.11
C ALA A 145 10.16 3.10 -0.98
N LEU A 146 10.41 3.31 -2.28
CA LEU A 146 9.40 3.81 -3.22
C LEU A 146 8.21 2.86 -3.36
N THR A 147 8.48 1.57 -3.58
CA THR A 147 7.42 0.56 -3.74
C THR A 147 6.63 0.35 -2.45
N THR A 148 7.29 0.34 -1.28
CA THR A 148 6.62 0.31 0.03
C THR A 148 5.76 1.54 0.25
N PHE A 149 6.21 2.74 -0.16
CA PHE A 149 5.43 3.96 -0.05
C PHE A 149 4.16 3.93 -0.90
N VAL A 150 4.25 3.45 -2.15
CA VAL A 150 3.08 3.26 -3.02
C VAL A 150 2.11 2.25 -2.40
N ALA A 151 2.62 1.11 -1.91
CA ALA A 151 1.81 0.11 -1.22
C ALA A 151 1.09 0.70 0.00
N MET A 152 1.81 1.45 0.83
CA MET A 152 1.28 2.13 2.01
C MET A 152 0.17 3.14 1.66
N PHE A 153 0.36 3.94 0.61
CA PHE A 153 -0.63 4.93 0.17
C PHE A 153 -1.97 4.27 -0.21
N PHE A 154 -1.93 3.21 -1.03
CA PHE A 154 -3.14 2.49 -1.39
C PHE A 154 -3.71 1.69 -0.22
N GLN A 155 -2.88 1.19 0.70
CA GLN A 155 -3.32 0.50 1.91
C GLN A 155 -4.13 1.43 2.82
N VAL A 156 -3.65 2.65 3.06
CA VAL A 156 -4.37 3.61 3.91
C VAL A 156 -5.64 4.10 3.26
N LEU A 157 -5.63 4.29 1.93
CA LEU A 157 -6.84 4.60 1.16
C LEU A 157 -7.88 3.48 1.30
N GLY A 158 -7.45 2.22 1.12
CA GLY A 158 -8.29 1.04 1.33
C GLY A 158 -8.86 0.98 2.75
N ALA A 159 -8.03 1.18 3.77
CA ALA A 159 -8.44 1.14 5.18
C ALA A 159 -9.43 2.27 5.53
N ALA A 160 -9.25 3.47 4.98
CA ALA A 160 -10.17 4.59 5.16
C ALA A 160 -11.53 4.30 4.49
N LEU A 161 -11.53 3.82 3.24
CA LEU A 161 -12.75 3.44 2.52
C LEU A 161 -13.48 2.29 3.21
N MET A 162 -12.74 1.28 3.68
CA MET A 162 -13.25 0.18 4.50
C MET A 162 -13.97 0.70 5.73
N THR A 163 -13.31 1.55 6.50
CA THR A 163 -13.89 2.16 7.70
C THR A 163 -15.16 2.94 7.37
N ALA A 164 -15.15 3.72 6.28
CA ALA A 164 -16.29 4.52 5.87
C ALA A 164 -17.53 3.66 5.55
N TRP A 165 -17.41 2.65 4.67
CA TRP A 165 -18.58 1.85 4.30
C TRP A 165 -19.02 0.91 5.41
N VAL A 166 -18.09 0.33 6.18
CA VAL A 166 -18.42 -0.61 7.28
C VAL A 166 -19.17 0.13 8.39
N VAL A 167 -18.69 1.30 8.81
CA VAL A 167 -19.34 2.09 9.87
C VAL A 167 -20.70 2.61 9.38
N ARG A 168 -20.76 3.10 8.14
CA ARG A 168 -22.02 3.54 7.53
C ARG A 168 -23.02 2.39 7.43
N GLY A 169 -22.58 1.22 6.96
CA GLY A 169 -23.38 0.02 6.85
C GLY A 169 -23.94 -0.43 8.20
N ARG A 170 -23.07 -0.54 9.21
CA ARG A 170 -23.49 -0.87 10.58
C ARG A 170 -24.54 0.08 11.12
N ASN A 171 -24.30 1.38 10.98
CA ASN A 171 -25.22 2.40 11.50
C ASN A 171 -26.58 2.35 10.79
N ALA A 172 -26.60 2.13 9.47
CA ALA A 172 -27.82 1.94 8.69
C ALA A 172 -28.64 0.73 9.14
N TRP A 173 -27.99 -0.43 9.35
CA TRP A 173 -28.67 -1.61 9.89
C TRP A 173 -29.24 -1.36 11.29
N ARG A 174 -28.44 -0.79 12.20
CA ARG A 174 -28.85 -0.48 13.57
C ARG A 174 -29.97 0.55 13.63
N SER A 175 -29.96 1.58 12.79
CA SER A 175 -31.02 2.58 12.76
C SER A 175 -32.38 2.02 12.33
N SER A 176 -32.38 0.90 11.61
CA SER A 176 -33.59 0.19 11.19
C SER A 176 -33.97 -0.97 12.13
N GLY A 177 -33.35 -1.06 13.31
CA GLY A 177 -33.68 -2.06 14.33
C GLY A 177 -33.01 -3.42 14.15
N PHE A 178 -32.08 -3.57 13.20
CA PHE A 178 -31.30 -4.80 13.03
C PHE A 178 -30.04 -4.76 13.89
N ASP A 179 -29.71 -5.89 14.52
CA ASP A 179 -28.40 -6.03 15.16
C ASP A 179 -27.29 -6.10 14.10
N SER A 180 -26.16 -5.45 14.33
CA SER A 180 -25.07 -5.39 13.37
C SER A 180 -23.74 -5.13 14.06
N HIS A 181 -22.71 -5.88 13.65
CA HIS A 181 -21.38 -5.88 14.26
C HIS A 181 -20.30 -5.65 13.22
N ILE A 182 -19.25 -4.93 13.58
CA ILE A 182 -18.07 -4.76 12.72
C ILE A 182 -17.17 -5.97 12.92
N GLY A 183 -16.62 -6.51 11.82
CA GLY A 183 -15.57 -7.50 11.91
C GLY A 183 -14.27 -6.88 12.40
N THR A 184 -14.07 -6.94 13.71
CA THR A 184 -12.94 -6.31 14.42
C THR A 184 -11.59 -6.85 13.95
N LYS A 185 -11.52 -8.14 13.58
CA LYS A 185 -10.31 -8.80 13.08
C LYS A 185 -9.81 -8.17 11.79
N LEU A 186 -10.64 -8.11 10.74
CA LEU A 186 -10.24 -7.49 9.47
C LEU A 186 -10.02 -5.98 9.61
N MET A 187 -10.83 -5.30 10.43
CA MET A 187 -10.60 -3.88 10.73
C MET A 187 -9.22 -3.65 11.34
N GLY A 188 -8.85 -4.48 12.32
CA GLY A 188 -7.53 -4.48 12.94
C GLY A 188 -6.42 -4.79 11.94
N PHE A 189 -6.58 -5.83 11.11
CA PHE A 189 -5.59 -6.22 10.11
C PHE A 189 -5.34 -5.12 9.08
N ALA A 190 -6.37 -4.43 8.60
CA ALA A 190 -6.25 -3.33 7.66
C ALA A 190 -5.37 -2.19 8.19
N TRP A 191 -5.66 -1.72 9.40
CA TRP A 191 -4.92 -0.63 10.04
C TRP A 191 -3.53 -1.08 10.53
N ALA A 192 -3.40 -2.29 11.04
CA ALA A 192 -2.10 -2.86 11.42
C ALA A 192 -1.17 -3.00 10.20
N THR A 193 -1.70 -3.48 9.08
CA THR A 193 -0.95 -3.56 7.81
C THR A 193 -0.46 -2.17 7.37
N PHE A 194 -1.30 -1.14 7.48
CA PHE A 194 -0.89 0.24 7.21
C PHE A 194 0.27 0.66 8.11
N VAL A 195 0.17 0.44 9.43
CA VAL A 195 1.23 0.81 10.38
C VAL A 195 2.53 0.07 10.05
N CYS A 196 2.45 -1.23 9.75
CA CYS A 196 3.60 -2.02 9.31
C CYS A 196 4.27 -1.44 8.06
N TYR A 197 3.48 -1.12 7.02
CA TYR A 197 4.00 -0.55 5.77
C TYR A 197 4.57 0.86 5.97
N PHE A 198 3.93 1.68 6.82
CA PHE A 198 4.40 3.02 7.16
C PHE A 198 5.76 2.96 7.87
N LEU A 199 5.88 2.13 8.90
CA LEU A 199 7.14 1.95 9.63
C LEU A 199 8.23 1.34 8.73
N ALA A 200 7.89 0.33 7.92
CA ALA A 200 8.83 -0.25 6.96
C ALA A 200 9.34 0.81 5.95
N SER A 201 8.45 1.67 5.44
CA SER A 201 8.81 2.76 4.52
C SER A 201 9.81 3.73 5.15
N ILE A 202 9.58 4.15 6.40
CA ILE A 202 10.51 5.02 7.15
C ILE A 202 11.86 4.33 7.34
N LEU A 203 11.87 3.07 7.75
CA LEU A 203 13.10 2.32 7.99
C LEU A 203 13.91 2.08 6.71
N PHE A 204 13.26 1.80 5.57
CA PHE A 204 13.93 1.71 4.29
C PHE A 204 14.53 3.05 3.85
N CYS A 205 13.80 4.16 4.04
CA CYS A 205 14.32 5.51 3.79
C CYS A 205 15.57 5.81 4.63
N ILE A 206 15.54 5.54 5.94
CA ILE A 206 16.66 5.76 6.85
C ILE A 206 17.84 4.83 6.53
N GLY A 207 17.58 3.56 6.23
CA GLY A 207 18.60 2.59 5.83
C GLY A 207 19.35 3.02 4.55
N GLY A 208 18.63 3.60 3.60
CA GLY A 208 19.18 4.17 2.36
C GLY A 208 20.04 5.43 2.60
N THR A 209 19.65 6.30 3.53
CA THR A 209 20.37 7.57 3.81
C THR A 209 21.61 7.40 4.67
N ILE A 210 21.57 6.53 5.70
CA ILE A 210 22.75 6.16 6.49
C ILE A 210 23.84 5.63 5.57
N GLY A 211 23.46 5.11 4.39
CA GLY A 211 24.22 4.88 3.15
C GLY A 211 25.39 5.82 2.87
N ARG A 212 25.21 7.10 3.18
CA ARG A 212 25.97 8.21 2.61
C ARG A 212 27.18 8.63 3.45
N GLU A 213 27.22 8.30 4.74
CA GLU A 213 28.18 8.91 5.67
C GLU A 213 29.54 8.18 5.77
N SER A 214 29.70 7.00 5.18
CA SER A 214 30.99 6.27 5.20
C SER A 214 31.85 6.47 3.95
N SER A 215 31.44 7.32 3.01
CA SER A 215 32.20 7.62 1.80
C SER A 215 32.07 9.10 1.44
N GLY A 216 32.83 9.95 2.14
CA GLY A 216 33.09 11.31 1.67
C GLY A 216 32.78 12.44 2.66
N SER A 217 33.57 12.52 3.74
CA SER A 217 34.02 13.82 4.26
C SER A 217 35.00 14.51 3.28
N SER A 218 34.82 14.35 1.98
CA SER A 218 35.56 15.09 0.96
C SER A 218 34.73 16.32 0.62
N ARG A 219 35.17 17.45 1.17
CA ARG A 219 34.95 18.81 0.66
C ARG A 219 34.29 18.78 -0.72
N MET A 220 33.05 19.23 -0.78
CA MET A 220 32.45 19.71 -2.02
C MET A 220 33.29 20.91 -2.48
N SER A 221 34.39 20.60 -3.16
CA SER A 221 35.09 21.54 -4.03
C SER A 221 34.08 21.93 -5.08
N ARG A 222 33.39 23.05 -4.83
CA ARG A 222 32.79 23.85 -5.89
C ARG A 222 33.86 23.96 -6.96
N LYS A 223 33.69 23.25 -8.08
CA LYS A 223 34.35 23.64 -9.33
C LYS A 223 33.85 25.03 -9.65
N ARG A 224 34.55 26.02 -9.10
CA ARG A 224 34.47 27.42 -9.45
C ARG A 224 34.73 27.44 -10.95
N SER A 225 33.71 27.79 -11.73
CA SER A 225 33.90 28.11 -13.14
C SER A 225 35.00 29.17 -13.19
N THR A 226 36.18 28.81 -13.67
CA THR A 226 37.23 29.76 -13.99
C THR A 226 36.73 30.59 -15.15
N ARG A 227 36.17 31.74 -14.79
CA ARG A 227 35.95 32.91 -15.62
C ARG A 227 37.28 33.23 -16.33
N SER A 228 37.43 32.85 -17.60
CA SER A 228 38.53 33.33 -18.44
C SER A 228 38.16 34.70 -18.99
N SER A 229 38.29 35.73 -18.15
CA SER A 229 38.53 37.08 -18.61
C SER A 229 40.04 37.24 -18.73
N ARG A 230 40.57 37.27 -19.96
CA ARG A 230 41.78 38.02 -20.28
C ARG A 230 41.85 38.31 -21.77
N SER A 231 41.71 39.60 -22.04
CA SER A 231 42.07 40.30 -23.27
C SER A 231 43.55 40.13 -23.61
N ARG A 232 43.83 40.07 -24.92
CA ARG A 232 45.04 40.47 -25.69
C ARG A 232 45.07 39.58 -26.94
N GLY A 233 44.88 40.06 -28.17
CA GLY A 233 45.35 41.32 -28.74
C GLY A 233 46.66 41.03 -29.49
N SER A 234 46.56 41.04 -30.83
CA SER A 234 47.60 41.24 -31.86
C SER A 234 48.86 40.35 -31.86
N PHE A 235 48.97 39.50 -32.89
CA PHE A 235 50.27 39.18 -33.50
C PHE A 235 50.11 39.13 -35.02
N LEU A 236 50.06 40.33 -35.61
CA LEU A 236 50.38 40.59 -37.00
C LEU A 236 51.25 41.85 -36.96
N ASP A 237 52.56 41.64 -36.88
CA ASP A 237 53.54 42.63 -37.32
C ASP A 237 54.72 41.87 -37.94
N THR A 238 54.68 41.88 -39.27
CA THR A 238 55.73 42.20 -40.23
C THR A 238 56.98 42.88 -39.66
N GLU A 239 58.06 42.81 -40.46
CA GLU A 239 59.35 43.52 -40.35
C GLU A 239 60.42 42.72 -39.58
N SER A 240 61.31 42.03 -40.30
CA SER A 240 62.48 42.57 -40.99
C SER A 240 63.68 42.76 -40.04
N GLN A 241 64.86 42.45 -40.59
CA GLN A 241 66.20 42.77 -40.08
C GLN A 241 66.88 41.86 -39.05
N SER A 242 67.79 41.07 -39.63
CA SER A 242 69.24 41.11 -39.37
C SER A 242 69.77 40.67 -38.00
N ARG A 243 70.52 39.57 -38.02
CA ARG A 243 71.99 39.47 -37.89
C ARG A 243 72.33 38.08 -37.38
N VAL A 244 72.84 37.21 -38.26
CA VAL A 244 74.27 36.88 -38.40
C VAL A 244 74.86 36.27 -37.12
N LYS A 245 75.18 34.98 -37.19
CA LYS A 245 76.54 34.50 -36.94
C LYS A 245 76.78 33.12 -37.53
N ASP A 246 77.58 33.13 -38.59
CA ASP A 246 78.71 32.25 -38.94
C ASP A 246 78.74 30.82 -38.37
N ASN A 247 78.89 29.82 -39.25
CA ASN A 247 80.19 29.15 -39.48
C ASN A 247 80.11 27.95 -40.47
N TYR A 248 81.15 27.86 -41.32
CA TYR A 248 81.65 26.75 -42.15
C TYR A 248 80.77 26.13 -43.24
N SER A 249 81.01 26.51 -44.50
CA SER A 249 81.86 25.79 -45.48
C SER A 249 81.90 26.52 -46.82
#